data_AF-X6LQJ2-F1
#
_entry.id   AF-X6LQJ2-F1
#
_cell.length_a   1.000
_cell.length_b   1.000
_cell.length_c   1.000
_cell.angle_alpha   90.00
_cell.angle_beta   90.00
_cell.angle_gamma   90.00
#
_symmetry.space_group_name_H-M   'P 1'
#
loop_
_entity.id
_entity.type
_entity.pdbx_description
1 polymer ?
#
loop_
_entity_poly.entity_id
_entity_poly.type
_entity_poly.pdbx_seq_one_letter_code
_entity_poly.pdbx_strand_id
1 'polypeptide(L)'
;SDCWYKPFGCEYNCFKHKLNDHLSSEFKFHFDLVMKFIQTLQEQLKSQIQKNENNSILMNENISLKKEIARLQQDIIQSNSKKDNEIKKIEKESQQELLKLRADIEIMKQDFIEKEKLFNQSIKLLQEKNNQLSNKEETKDNDNISSSNVKHSSTFSFDLFCSSSKLLTTFSGHTGCVYSIDYSTFGDCQYLCSGSLDNTIRVWDVETNKQIRLFKGNSNPVYCVKFSSYYHNFHGFSHRPTVCSSSNDQTIRFWDFETSKKFQ
;
A
#
# COMPACT_ATOMS: atom_id res chain seq x y z
N SER A 1 -3.26 56.32 68.80
CA SER A 1 -3.59 56.80 67.44
C SER A 1 -2.47 56.33 66.56
N ASP A 2 -2.75 55.48 65.59
CA ASP A 2 -1.68 54.85 64.81
C ASP A 2 -0.94 55.84 63.93
N CYS A 3 0.30 55.52 63.56
CA CYS A 3 1.06 56.32 62.61
C CYS A 3 0.31 56.42 61.28
N TRP A 4 0.28 57.61 60.69
CA TRP A 4 -0.43 57.87 59.43
C TRP A 4 0.13 57.05 58.26
N TYR A 5 1.40 56.62 58.35
CA TYR A 5 2.07 55.84 57.31
C TYR A 5 1.97 54.32 57.51
N LYS A 6 1.14 53.85 58.45
CA LYS A 6 0.90 52.41 58.70
C LYS A 6 0.46 51.63 57.44
N PRO A 7 -0.39 52.17 56.53
CA PRO A 7 -0.73 51.51 55.27
C PRO A 7 0.46 51.28 54.32
N PHE A 8 1.55 52.04 54.49
CA PHE A 8 2.78 51.93 53.70
C PHE A 8 3.85 51.05 54.39
N GLY A 9 3.52 50.44 55.54
CA GLY A 9 4.41 49.54 56.28
C GLY A 9 5.06 50.12 57.54
N CYS A 10 4.59 51.26 58.05
CA CYS A 10 5.06 51.75 59.36
C CYS A 10 4.38 50.98 60.51
N GLU A 11 5.13 50.14 61.21
CA GLU A 11 4.62 49.31 62.32
C GLU A 11 4.58 50.04 63.68
N TYR A 12 4.87 51.34 63.70
CA TYR A 12 4.99 52.10 64.95
C TYR A 12 3.62 52.51 65.53
N ASN A 13 3.33 52.10 66.77
CA ASN A 13 2.11 52.46 67.49
C ASN A 13 2.31 53.76 68.29
N CYS A 14 1.70 54.86 67.85
CA CYS A 14 1.84 56.16 68.51
C CYS A 14 0.81 56.38 69.63
N PHE A 15 1.27 56.87 70.79
CA PHE A 15 0.39 57.52 71.78
C PHE A 15 0.03 58.93 71.30
N LYS A 16 -1.19 59.39 71.59
CA LYS A 16 -1.80 60.62 71.01
C LYS A 16 -0.95 61.90 71.19
N HIS A 17 -0.09 61.95 72.21
CA HIS A 17 0.79 63.09 72.52
C HIS A 17 2.22 63.00 71.93
N LYS A 18 2.63 61.85 71.35
CA LYS A 18 3.96 61.65 70.74
C LYS A 18 3.94 61.46 69.22
N LEU A 19 2.76 61.55 68.62
CA LEU A 19 2.55 61.34 67.19
C LEU A 19 3.30 62.39 66.35
N ASN A 20 3.23 63.66 66.72
CA ASN A 20 3.88 64.74 65.98
C ASN A 20 5.42 64.66 66.03
N ASP A 21 5.98 64.29 67.19
CA ASP A 21 7.42 64.10 67.35
C ASP A 21 7.91 62.94 66.49
N HIS A 22 7.20 61.81 66.49
CA HIS A 22 7.53 60.65 65.65
C HIS A 22 7.40 60.96 64.15
N LEU A 23 6.34 61.65 63.73
CA LEU A 23 6.14 62.02 62.32
C LEU A 23 7.23 62.97 61.81
N SER A 24 7.74 63.86 62.66
CA SER A 24 8.80 64.82 62.30
C SER A 24 10.20 64.21 62.36
N SER A 25 10.51 63.38 63.37
CA SER A 25 11.81 62.73 63.50
C SER A 25 12.04 61.67 62.42
N GLU A 26 11.01 60.90 62.08
CA GLU A 26 11.07 59.80 61.11
C GLU A 26 10.55 60.20 59.72
N PHE A 27 10.51 61.49 59.39
CA PHE A 27 9.97 61.97 58.12
C PHE A 27 10.63 61.32 56.90
N LYS A 28 11.97 61.18 56.93
CA LYS A 28 12.72 60.54 55.84
C LYS A 28 12.35 59.06 55.68
N PHE A 29 12.21 58.34 56.79
CA PHE A 29 11.78 56.94 56.79
C PHE A 29 10.37 56.79 56.22
N HIS A 30 9.43 57.66 56.62
CA HIS A 30 8.08 57.67 56.05
C HIS A 30 8.06 58.02 54.56
N PHE A 31 8.87 58.98 54.12
CA PHE A 31 9.03 59.32 52.70
C PHE A 31 9.56 58.12 51.90
N ASP A 32 10.58 57.43 52.42
CA ASP A 32 11.15 56.25 51.77
C ASP A 32 10.14 55.09 51.68
N LEU A 33 9.30 54.88 52.70
CA LEU A 33 8.21 53.89 52.66
C LEU A 33 7.18 54.22 51.56
N VAL A 34 6.77 55.49 51.45
CA VAL A 34 5.84 55.93 50.42
C VAL A 34 6.47 55.78 49.02
N MET A 35 7.73 56.17 48.85
CA MET A 35 8.43 56.03 47.57
C MET A 35 8.61 54.57 47.17
N LYS A 36 8.94 53.68 48.12
CA LYS A 36 9.01 52.23 47.90
C LYS A 36 7.65 51.64 47.51
N PHE A 37 6.58 52.09 48.14
CA PHE A 37 5.22 51.68 47.81
C PHE A 37 4.84 52.13 46.40
N ILE A 38 5.12 53.39 46.02
CA ILE A 38 4.88 53.91 44.67
C ILE A 38 5.68 53.12 43.63
N GLN A 39 6.96 52.83 43.90
CA GLN A 39 7.79 52.03 43.00
C GLN A 39 7.22 50.63 42.82
N THR A 40 6.79 49.98 43.90
CA THR A 40 6.16 48.65 43.85
C THR A 40 4.88 48.68 43.02
N LEU A 41 4.04 49.70 43.18
CA LEU A 41 2.83 49.88 42.36
C LEU A 41 3.17 50.10 40.88
N GLN A 42 4.20 50.89 40.57
CA GLN A 42 4.64 51.10 39.19
C GLN A 42 5.12 49.80 38.53
N GLU A 43 5.87 48.97 39.26
CA GLU A 43 6.33 47.65 38.79
C GLU A 43 5.16 46.70 38.57
N GLN A 44 4.18 46.68 39.50
CA GLN A 44 2.95 45.89 39.34
C GLN A 44 2.13 46.34 38.14
N LEU A 45 1.96 47.65 37.93
CA LEU A 45 1.24 48.22 36.80
C LEU A 45 1.90 47.84 35.47
N LYS A 46 3.23 48.00 35.36
CA LYS A 46 4.00 47.59 34.18
C LYS A 46 3.82 46.10 33.87
N SER A 47 3.89 45.25 34.90
CA SER A 47 3.67 43.80 34.76
C SER A 47 2.25 43.48 34.26
N GLN A 48 1.22 44.17 34.76
CA GLN A 48 -0.15 43.98 34.28
C GLN A 48 -0.35 44.43 32.84
N ILE A 49 0.23 45.58 32.45
CA ILE A 49 0.17 46.07 31.07
C ILE A 49 0.80 45.05 30.12
N GLN A 50 2.01 44.57 30.43
CA GLN A 50 2.69 43.55 29.61
C GLN A 50 1.87 42.26 29.48
N LYS A 51 1.25 41.79 30.58
CA LYS A 51 0.37 40.61 30.56
C LYS A 51 -0.84 40.82 29.66
N ASN A 52 -1.46 42.00 29.71
CA ASN A 52 -2.62 42.33 28.89
C ASN A 52 -2.25 42.41 27.40
N GLU A 53 -1.11 42.99 27.07
CA GLU A 53 -0.59 43.02 25.70
C GLU A 53 -0.32 41.61 25.17
N ASN A 54 0.38 40.77 25.94
CA ASN A 54 0.64 39.37 25.57
C ASN A 54 -0.66 38.59 25.37
N ASN A 55 -1.66 38.78 26.23
CA ASN A 55 -2.97 38.15 26.08
C ASN A 55 -3.70 38.61 24.81
N SER A 56 -3.59 39.89 24.44
CA SER A 56 -4.17 40.42 23.20
C SER A 56 -3.51 39.80 21.96
N ILE A 57 -2.18 39.66 21.96
CA ILE A 57 -1.43 38.99 20.88
C ILE A 57 -1.89 37.54 20.73
N LEU A 58 -1.90 36.77 21.84
CA LEU A 58 -2.36 35.38 21.85
C LEU A 58 -3.81 35.24 21.38
N MET A 59 -4.68 36.19 21.71
CA MET A 59 -6.07 36.20 21.25
C MET A 59 -6.17 36.40 19.73
N ASN A 60 -5.37 37.30 19.17
CA ASN A 60 -5.31 37.55 17.72
C ASN A 60 -4.76 36.34 16.96
N GLU A 61 -3.70 35.70 17.46
CA GLU A 61 -3.14 34.46 16.90
C GLU A 61 -4.18 33.34 16.93
N ASN A 62 -4.92 33.17 18.03
CA ASN A 62 -6.01 32.20 18.11
C ASN A 62 -7.13 32.45 17.11
N ILE A 63 -7.49 33.72 16.86
CA ILE A 63 -8.49 34.08 15.83
C ILE A 63 -7.95 33.73 14.44
N SER A 64 -6.67 34.00 14.17
CA SER A 64 -6.02 33.66 12.91
C SER A 64 -6.01 32.14 12.67
N LEU A 65 -5.56 31.37 13.67
CA LEU A 65 -5.54 29.91 13.63
C LEU A 65 -6.94 29.31 13.43
N LYS A 66 -7.96 29.85 14.11
CA LYS A 66 -9.36 29.41 13.90
C LYS A 66 -9.83 29.62 12.46
N LYS A 67 -9.46 30.75 11.84
CA LYS A 67 -9.78 31.01 10.42
C LYS A 67 -9.05 30.04 9.51
N GLU A 68 -7.80 29.73 9.79
CA GLU A 68 -7.00 28.78 9.01
C GLU A 68 -7.55 27.35 9.12
N ILE A 69 -7.89 26.91 10.34
CA ILE A 69 -8.55 25.62 10.57
C ILE A 69 -9.86 25.53 9.77
N ALA A 70 -10.69 26.57 9.78
CA ALA A 70 -11.94 26.58 9.02
C ALA A 70 -11.72 26.46 7.50
N ARG A 71 -10.69 27.14 6.96
CA ARG A 71 -10.30 27.00 5.55
C ARG A 71 -9.84 25.58 5.23
N LEU A 72 -8.94 25.03 6.03
CA LEU A 72 -8.44 23.66 5.84
C LEU A 72 -9.57 22.62 5.91
N GLN A 73 -10.53 22.79 6.83
CA GLN A 73 -11.72 21.94 6.90
C GLN A 73 -12.55 22.01 5.61
N GLN A 74 -12.74 23.20 5.06
CA GLN A 74 -13.46 23.38 3.79
C GLN A 74 -12.74 22.72 2.61
N ASP A 75 -11.41 22.87 2.53
CA ASP A 75 -10.59 22.25 1.49
C ASP A 75 -10.64 20.72 1.56
N ILE A 76 -10.60 20.15 2.77
CA ILE A 76 -10.74 18.70 2.99
C ILE A 76 -12.11 18.21 2.49
N ILE A 77 -13.19 18.92 2.84
CA ILE A 77 -14.56 18.55 2.42
C ILE A 77 -14.66 18.58 0.90
N GLN A 78 -14.16 19.65 0.26
CA GLN A 78 -14.18 19.78 -1.19
C GLN A 78 -13.36 18.67 -1.86
N SER A 79 -12.13 18.41 -1.37
CA SER A 79 -11.29 17.34 -1.89
C SER A 79 -11.96 15.97 -1.77
N ASN A 80 -12.60 15.68 -0.64
CA ASN A 80 -13.29 14.41 -0.42
C ASN A 80 -14.49 14.26 -1.36
N SER A 81 -15.31 15.31 -1.52
CA SER A 81 -16.43 15.27 -2.47
C SER A 81 -15.99 15.02 -3.91
N LYS A 82 -14.82 15.54 -4.31
CA LYS A 82 -14.26 15.32 -5.65
C LYS A 82 -13.84 13.86 -5.81
N LYS A 83 -13.12 13.30 -4.83
CA LYS A 83 -12.71 11.90 -4.81
C LYS A 83 -13.92 10.96 -4.83
N ASP A 84 -14.97 11.25 -4.06
CA ASP A 84 -16.20 10.44 -4.05
C ASP A 84 -16.88 10.40 -5.43
N ASN A 85 -16.88 11.52 -6.16
CA ASN A 85 -17.43 11.57 -7.51
C ASN A 85 -16.57 10.78 -8.51
N GLU A 86 -15.24 10.83 -8.38
CA GLU A 86 -14.32 10.03 -9.20
C GLU A 86 -14.49 8.53 -8.93
N ILE A 87 -14.62 8.12 -7.66
CA ILE A 87 -14.88 6.73 -7.27
C ILE A 87 -16.19 6.24 -7.88
N LYS A 88 -17.29 7.00 -7.73
CA LYS A 88 -18.59 6.64 -8.32
C LYS A 88 -18.53 6.47 -9.84
N LYS A 89 -17.70 7.29 -10.52
CA LYS A 89 -17.50 7.18 -11.96
C LYS A 89 -16.80 5.87 -12.32
N ILE A 90 -15.70 5.55 -11.63
CA ILE A 90 -14.93 4.31 -11.83
C ILE A 90 -15.81 3.08 -11.52
N GLU A 91 -16.58 3.11 -10.43
CA GLU A 91 -17.51 2.04 -10.08
C GLU A 91 -18.53 1.80 -11.21
N LYS A 92 -19.10 2.86 -11.77
CA LYS A 92 -20.06 2.74 -12.88
C LYS A 92 -19.42 2.16 -14.14
N GLU A 93 -18.22 2.63 -14.49
CA GLU A 93 -17.47 2.12 -15.65
C GLU A 93 -17.11 0.64 -15.49
N SER A 94 -16.58 0.26 -14.32
CA SER A 94 -16.23 -1.14 -14.01
C SER A 94 -17.45 -2.07 -14.02
N GLN A 95 -18.59 -1.63 -13.48
CA GLN A 95 -19.84 -2.39 -13.53
C GLN A 95 -20.33 -2.59 -14.97
N GLN A 96 -20.18 -1.56 -15.81
CA GLN A 96 -20.57 -1.66 -17.23
C GLN A 96 -19.69 -2.64 -18.00
N GLU A 97 -18.38 -2.67 -17.72
CA GLU A 97 -17.46 -3.65 -18.30
C GLU A 97 -17.77 -5.08 -17.85
N LEU A 98 -18.01 -5.27 -16.55
CA LEU A 98 -18.41 -6.57 -16.01
C LEU A 98 -19.70 -7.11 -16.65
N LEU A 99 -20.68 -6.23 -16.93
CA LEU A 99 -21.91 -6.63 -17.62
C LEU A 99 -21.65 -7.08 -19.07
N LYS A 100 -20.75 -6.40 -19.80
CA LYS A 100 -20.36 -6.82 -21.15
C LYS A 100 -19.66 -8.17 -21.14
N LEU A 101 -18.65 -8.32 -20.27
CA LEU A 101 -17.93 -9.59 -20.09
C LEU A 101 -18.87 -10.74 -19.72
N ARG A 102 -19.86 -10.48 -18.86
CA ARG A 102 -20.86 -11.48 -18.50
C ARG A 102 -21.72 -11.89 -19.69
N ALA A 103 -22.14 -10.94 -20.53
CA ALA A 103 -22.89 -11.23 -21.74
C ALA A 103 -22.05 -12.07 -22.73
N ASP A 104 -20.77 -11.73 -22.92
CA ASP A 104 -19.86 -12.48 -23.80
C ASP A 104 -19.66 -13.92 -23.31
N ILE A 105 -19.54 -14.13 -21.99
CA ILE A 105 -19.47 -15.46 -21.39
C ILE A 105 -20.76 -16.25 -21.64
N GLU A 106 -21.92 -15.61 -21.51
CA GLU A 106 -23.21 -16.25 -21.75
C GLU A 106 -23.33 -16.71 -23.22
N ILE A 107 -22.90 -15.86 -24.16
CA ILE A 107 -22.85 -16.19 -25.60
C ILE A 107 -21.90 -17.38 -25.84
N MET A 108 -20.67 -17.33 -25.32
CA MET A 108 -19.71 -18.43 -25.45
C MET A 108 -20.24 -19.75 -24.88
N LYS A 109 -21.00 -19.71 -23.78
CA LYS A 109 -21.65 -20.91 -23.22
C LYS A 109 -22.71 -21.48 -24.17
N GLN A 110 -23.53 -20.63 -24.78
CA GLN A 110 -24.54 -21.09 -25.74
C GLN A 110 -23.87 -21.71 -26.98
N ASP A 111 -22.84 -21.06 -27.52
CA ASP A 111 -22.05 -21.59 -28.64
C ASP A 111 -21.43 -22.95 -28.31
N PHE A 112 -20.93 -23.12 -27.08
CA PHE A 112 -20.39 -24.39 -26.61
C PHE A 112 -21.46 -25.49 -26.58
N ILE A 113 -22.64 -25.19 -25.99
CA ILE A 113 -23.77 -26.12 -25.92
C ILE A 113 -24.24 -26.51 -27.33
N GLU A 114 -24.30 -25.57 -28.26
CA GLU A 114 -24.69 -25.84 -29.64
C GLU A 114 -23.68 -26.76 -30.35
N LYS A 115 -22.38 -26.47 -30.21
CA LYS A 115 -21.32 -27.33 -30.75
C LYS A 115 -21.33 -28.72 -30.14
N GLU A 116 -21.61 -28.85 -28.84
CA GLU A 116 -21.76 -30.14 -28.17
C GLU A 116 -22.95 -30.94 -28.74
N LYS A 117 -24.09 -30.30 -28.99
CA LYS A 117 -25.25 -30.95 -29.65
C LYS A 117 -24.88 -31.45 -31.05
N LEU A 118 -24.22 -30.61 -31.86
CA LEU A 118 -23.79 -30.99 -33.22
C LEU A 118 -22.78 -32.14 -33.20
N PHE A 119 -21.84 -32.12 -32.24
CA PHE A 119 -20.88 -33.19 -32.03
C PHE A 119 -21.58 -34.51 -31.68
N ASN A 120 -22.51 -34.48 -30.73
CA ASN A 120 -23.29 -35.67 -30.33
C ASN A 120 -24.15 -36.22 -31.48
N GLN A 121 -24.75 -35.35 -32.28
CA GLN A 121 -25.51 -35.76 -33.47
C GLN A 121 -24.60 -36.42 -34.52
N SER A 122 -23.39 -35.90 -34.71
CA SER A 122 -22.39 -36.48 -35.62
C SER A 122 -21.92 -37.85 -35.15
N ILE A 123 -21.69 -38.03 -33.84
CA ILE A 123 -21.39 -39.35 -33.26
C ILE A 123 -22.53 -40.33 -33.51
N LYS A 124 -23.78 -39.93 -33.31
CA LYS A 124 -24.94 -40.80 -33.55
C LYS A 124 -25.00 -41.26 -35.02
N LEU A 125 -24.78 -40.36 -35.97
CA LEU A 125 -24.72 -40.69 -37.40
C LEU A 125 -23.57 -41.64 -37.74
N LEU A 126 -22.40 -41.48 -37.11
CA LEU A 126 -21.27 -42.39 -37.29
C LEU A 126 -21.55 -43.78 -36.71
N GLN A 127 -22.21 -43.86 -35.54
CA GLN A 127 -22.66 -45.13 -34.96
C GLN A 127 -23.67 -45.84 -35.87
N GLU A 128 -24.65 -45.11 -36.42
CA GLU A 128 -25.62 -45.67 -37.37
C GLU A 128 -24.94 -46.17 -38.66
N LYS A 129 -23.97 -45.43 -39.20
CA LYS A 129 -23.17 -45.87 -40.35
C LYS A 129 -22.33 -47.11 -40.05
N ASN A 130 -21.69 -47.17 -38.88
CA ASN A 130 -20.93 -48.35 -38.47
C ASN A 130 -21.82 -49.59 -38.31
N ASN A 131 -23.02 -49.45 -37.74
CA ASN A 131 -23.97 -50.56 -37.63
C ASN A 131 -24.45 -51.03 -39.02
N GLN A 132 -24.61 -50.13 -39.99
CA GLN A 132 -24.92 -50.50 -41.38
C GLN A 132 -23.75 -51.18 -42.10
N LEU A 133 -22.50 -50.82 -41.78
CA LEU A 133 -21.29 -51.48 -42.30
C LEU A 133 -21.14 -52.89 -41.70
N SER A 134 -21.32 -53.03 -40.38
CA SER A 134 -21.41 -54.31 -39.66
C SER A 134 -22.45 -55.24 -40.29
N ASN A 135 -23.67 -54.75 -40.55
CA ASN A 135 -24.73 -55.54 -41.18
C ASN A 135 -24.48 -55.84 -42.68
N LYS A 136 -23.59 -55.10 -43.34
CA LYS A 136 -23.12 -55.42 -44.70
C LYS A 136 -22.01 -56.46 -44.69
N GLU A 137 -21.15 -56.46 -43.69
CA GLU A 137 -20.10 -57.47 -43.48
C GLU A 137 -20.69 -58.84 -43.10
N GLU A 138 -21.86 -58.90 -42.42
CA GLU A 138 -22.58 -60.16 -42.19
C GLU A 138 -23.13 -60.84 -43.46
N THR A 139 -23.02 -60.22 -44.65
CA THR A 139 -23.30 -60.87 -45.95
C THR A 139 -22.05 -61.24 -46.75
N LYS A 140 -20.85 -61.00 -46.21
CA LYS A 140 -19.59 -61.44 -46.81
C LYS A 140 -18.61 -61.92 -45.74
N ASP A 141 -18.58 -63.25 -45.65
CA ASP A 141 -17.46 -64.07 -45.22
C ASP A 141 -17.04 -64.01 -43.74
N ASN A 142 -17.30 -65.14 -43.08
CA ASN A 142 -16.57 -65.66 -41.94
C ASN A 142 -15.06 -65.39 -42.08
N ASP A 143 -14.45 -64.76 -41.07
CA ASP A 143 -13.44 -65.40 -40.22
C ASP A 143 -12.81 -64.41 -39.23
N ASN A 144 -12.52 -64.95 -38.03
CA ASN A 144 -11.54 -64.50 -37.04
C ASN A 144 -11.84 -63.26 -36.19
N ILE A 145 -12.43 -63.58 -35.02
CA ILE A 145 -12.34 -62.83 -33.78
C ILE A 145 -10.88 -62.75 -33.31
N SER A 146 -10.34 -61.54 -33.18
CA SER A 146 -9.30 -61.23 -32.20
C SER A 146 -9.73 -60.00 -31.41
N SER A 147 -10.16 -60.24 -30.18
CA SER A 147 -10.58 -59.24 -29.20
C SER A 147 -9.40 -58.37 -28.79
N SER A 148 -9.41 -57.11 -29.22
CA SER A 148 -8.55 -56.07 -28.66
C SER A 148 -9.37 -55.18 -27.73
N ASN A 149 -9.05 -55.28 -26.43
CA ASN A 149 -9.61 -54.44 -25.37
C ASN A 149 -9.22 -52.99 -25.59
N VAL A 150 -10.12 -52.18 -26.15
CA VAL A 150 -9.98 -50.72 -26.14
C VAL A 150 -10.38 -50.22 -24.76
N LYS A 151 -9.39 -50.03 -23.89
CA LYS A 151 -9.56 -49.23 -22.68
C LYS A 151 -9.94 -47.82 -23.12
N HIS A 152 -11.16 -47.39 -22.79
CA HIS A 152 -11.53 -45.97 -22.82
C HIS A 152 -10.71 -45.23 -21.76
N SER A 153 -9.48 -44.86 -22.11
CA SER A 153 -8.75 -43.79 -21.45
C SER A 153 -9.28 -42.50 -22.06
N SER A 154 -10.11 -41.78 -21.31
CA SER A 154 -10.40 -40.37 -21.57
C SER A 154 -9.13 -39.56 -21.28
N THR A 155 -8.12 -39.73 -22.13
CA THR A 155 -6.97 -38.85 -22.19
C THR A 155 -7.49 -37.52 -22.71
N PHE A 156 -7.72 -36.57 -21.80
CA PHE A 156 -7.66 -35.16 -22.14
C PHE A 156 -6.34 -34.98 -22.92
N SER A 157 -6.43 -34.75 -24.22
CA SER A 157 -5.25 -34.63 -25.07
C SER A 157 -4.58 -33.29 -24.75
N PHE A 158 -3.65 -33.32 -23.81
CA PHE A 158 -2.66 -32.26 -23.60
C PHE A 158 -1.91 -31.94 -24.90
N ASP A 159 -1.84 -32.93 -25.80
CA ASP A 159 -1.24 -32.79 -27.13
C ASP A 159 -1.96 -31.72 -27.97
N LEU A 160 -3.29 -31.54 -27.84
CA LEU A 160 -4.01 -30.47 -28.54
C LEU A 160 -3.61 -29.06 -28.06
N PHE A 161 -3.29 -28.91 -26.76
CA PHE A 161 -2.79 -27.64 -26.20
C PHE A 161 -1.32 -27.39 -26.56
N CYS A 162 -0.50 -28.44 -26.60
CA CYS A 162 0.90 -28.35 -27.03
C CYS A 162 1.03 -28.04 -28.53
N SER A 163 0.10 -28.53 -29.35
CA SER A 163 0.09 -28.34 -30.81
C SER A 163 -0.01 -26.87 -31.25
N SER A 164 -0.55 -26.00 -30.39
CA SER A 164 -0.71 -24.56 -30.65
C SER A 164 0.26 -23.67 -29.86
N SER A 165 1.13 -24.27 -29.04
CA SER A 165 2.05 -23.53 -28.17
C SER A 165 3.22 -22.96 -28.98
N LYS A 166 3.12 -21.68 -29.32
CA LYS A 166 4.23 -20.93 -29.94
C LYS A 166 5.16 -20.39 -28.84
N LEU A 167 6.47 -20.63 -28.97
CA LEU A 167 7.48 -19.99 -28.12
C LEU A 167 7.35 -18.46 -28.25
N LEU A 168 7.02 -17.79 -27.14
CA LEU A 168 6.80 -16.34 -27.13
C LEU A 168 8.12 -15.58 -26.96
N THR A 169 8.88 -15.91 -25.91
CA THR A 169 10.10 -15.20 -25.54
C THR A 169 11.12 -16.15 -24.89
N THR A 170 12.39 -15.74 -24.85
CA THR A 170 13.47 -16.52 -24.21
C THR A 170 14.40 -15.57 -23.46
N PHE A 171 14.59 -15.82 -22.17
CA PHE A 171 15.51 -15.08 -21.31
C PHE A 171 16.86 -15.81 -21.28
N SER A 172 17.85 -15.25 -21.96
CA SER A 172 19.21 -15.80 -21.99
C SER A 172 20.15 -14.94 -21.15
N GLY A 173 21.07 -15.60 -20.44
CA GLY A 173 22.10 -14.89 -19.68
C GLY A 173 22.72 -15.71 -18.54
N HIS A 174 21.96 -16.62 -17.93
CA HIS A 174 22.52 -17.57 -16.97
C HIS A 174 23.58 -18.44 -17.64
N THR A 175 24.67 -18.72 -16.90
CA THR A 175 25.79 -19.54 -17.40
C THR A 175 25.73 -21.00 -16.95
N GLY A 176 24.73 -21.33 -16.11
CA GLY A 176 24.44 -22.68 -15.66
C GLY A 176 22.94 -22.97 -15.66
N CYS A 177 22.57 -24.21 -15.34
CA CYS A 177 21.18 -24.65 -15.29
C CYS A 177 20.32 -23.73 -14.41
N VAL A 178 19.11 -23.41 -14.85
CA VAL A 178 18.13 -22.67 -14.06
C VAL A 178 17.29 -23.68 -13.29
N TYR A 179 17.35 -23.63 -11.96
CA TYR A 179 16.67 -24.60 -11.10
C TYR A 179 15.31 -24.12 -10.61
N SER A 180 15.10 -22.81 -10.57
CA SER A 180 13.88 -22.22 -10.03
C SER A 180 13.56 -20.92 -10.73
N ILE A 181 12.26 -20.71 -10.93
CA ILE A 181 11.69 -19.46 -11.41
C ILE A 181 10.48 -19.08 -10.56
N ASP A 182 10.17 -17.79 -10.52
CA ASP A 182 8.94 -17.28 -9.95
C ASP A 182 8.47 -16.04 -10.71
N TYR A 183 7.17 -15.82 -10.77
CA TYR A 183 6.54 -14.73 -11.49
C TYR A 183 5.77 -13.83 -10.53
N SER A 184 5.86 -12.52 -10.71
CA SER A 184 5.09 -11.57 -9.93
C SER A 184 4.80 -10.29 -10.72
N THR A 185 3.70 -9.64 -10.38
CA THR A 185 3.32 -8.34 -10.91
C THR A 185 3.41 -7.31 -9.79
N PHE A 186 4.29 -6.34 -9.93
CA PHE A 186 4.42 -5.23 -8.99
C PHE A 186 4.06 -3.93 -9.72
N GLY A 187 2.94 -3.31 -9.33
CA GLY A 187 2.33 -2.23 -10.11
C GLY A 187 1.93 -2.70 -11.51
N ASP A 188 2.10 -1.85 -12.51
CA ASP A 188 1.76 -2.14 -13.92
C ASP A 188 2.83 -2.95 -14.67
N CYS A 189 3.80 -3.55 -13.98
CA CYS A 189 4.94 -4.23 -14.60
C CYS A 189 4.99 -5.71 -14.21
N GLN A 190 5.41 -6.54 -15.16
CA GLN A 190 5.50 -8.00 -15.02
C GLN A 190 6.97 -8.41 -14.85
N TYR A 191 7.25 -9.12 -13.75
CA TYR A 191 8.60 -9.52 -13.41
C TYR A 191 8.72 -11.03 -13.25
N LEU A 192 9.86 -11.56 -13.70
CA LEU A 192 10.26 -12.94 -13.49
C LEU A 192 11.57 -12.94 -12.70
N CYS A 193 11.72 -13.79 -11.69
CA CYS A 193 13.02 -14.07 -11.09
C CYS A 193 13.45 -15.51 -11.37
N SER A 194 14.76 -15.72 -11.45
CA SER A 194 15.36 -17.03 -11.73
C SER A 194 16.60 -17.28 -10.88
N GLY A 195 16.71 -18.49 -10.33
CA GLY A 195 17.86 -18.97 -9.57
C GLY A 195 18.59 -20.08 -10.32
N SER A 196 19.93 -20.05 -10.31
CA SER A 196 20.75 -20.90 -11.19
C SER A 196 21.94 -21.56 -10.48
N LEU A 197 22.46 -22.60 -11.14
CA LEU A 197 23.75 -23.24 -10.89
C LEU A 197 24.93 -22.26 -10.98
N ASP A 198 24.78 -21.13 -11.67
CA ASP A 198 25.82 -20.10 -11.74
C ASP A 198 25.96 -19.23 -10.46
N ASN A 199 25.29 -19.65 -9.38
CA ASN A 199 25.25 -19.01 -8.07
C ASN A 199 24.60 -17.61 -8.08
N THR A 200 23.95 -17.23 -9.18
CA THR A 200 23.28 -15.93 -9.32
C THR A 200 21.77 -16.05 -9.30
N ILE A 201 21.14 -14.93 -8.95
CA ILE A 201 19.71 -14.73 -9.13
C ILE A 201 19.55 -13.58 -10.12
N ARG A 202 18.69 -13.75 -11.11
CA ARG A 202 18.36 -12.71 -12.08
C ARG A 202 16.91 -12.33 -11.95
N VAL A 203 16.62 -11.06 -12.13
CA VAL A 203 15.27 -10.54 -12.28
C VAL A 203 15.14 -9.97 -13.68
N TRP A 204 14.06 -10.33 -14.35
CA TRP A 204 13.73 -9.99 -15.72
C TRP A 204 12.44 -9.19 -15.75
N ASP A 205 12.40 -8.22 -16.63
CA ASP A 205 11.16 -7.57 -17.05
C ASP A 205 10.61 -8.35 -18.25
N VAL A 206 9.39 -8.86 -18.10
CA VAL A 206 8.76 -9.74 -19.08
C VAL A 206 8.28 -8.96 -20.31
N GLU A 207 7.91 -7.68 -20.15
CA GLU A 207 7.45 -6.85 -21.25
C GLU A 207 8.61 -6.45 -22.16
N THR A 208 9.74 -6.07 -21.56
CA THR A 208 10.91 -5.62 -22.32
C THR A 208 11.89 -6.75 -22.67
N ASN A 209 11.66 -7.97 -22.16
CA ASN A 209 12.58 -9.12 -22.26
C ASN A 209 14.01 -8.82 -21.79
N LYS A 210 14.19 -7.87 -20.87
CA LYS A 210 15.50 -7.44 -20.39
C LYS A 210 15.74 -7.90 -18.96
N GLN A 211 17.00 -8.24 -18.67
CA GLN A 211 17.45 -8.40 -17.31
C GLN A 211 17.50 -7.02 -16.63
N ILE A 212 16.75 -6.85 -15.55
CA ILE A 212 16.74 -5.61 -14.77
C ILE A 212 17.68 -5.66 -13.58
N ARG A 213 17.91 -6.85 -13.01
CA ARG A 213 18.77 -7.02 -11.83
C ARG A 213 19.52 -8.35 -11.89
N LEU A 214 20.73 -8.31 -11.31
CA LEU A 214 21.60 -9.46 -11.10
C LEU A 214 22.07 -9.43 -9.66
N PHE A 215 21.73 -10.45 -8.88
CA PHE A 215 22.21 -10.63 -7.53
C PHE A 215 23.35 -11.62 -7.52
N LYS A 216 24.52 -11.14 -7.10
CA LYS A 216 25.71 -11.94 -6.83
C LYS A 216 25.96 -11.93 -5.33
N GLY A 217 26.27 -13.09 -4.75
CA GLY A 217 26.53 -13.22 -3.33
C GLY A 217 26.20 -14.58 -2.73
N ASN A 218 25.56 -15.47 -3.49
CA ASN A 218 25.56 -16.88 -3.12
C ASN A 218 26.91 -17.50 -3.50
N SER A 219 27.52 -18.22 -2.57
CA SER A 219 28.78 -18.93 -2.85
C SER A 219 28.53 -20.24 -3.60
N ASN A 220 27.31 -20.78 -3.50
CA ASN A 220 26.91 -22.06 -4.07
C ASN A 220 25.60 -21.94 -4.88
N PRO A 221 25.22 -23.00 -5.63
CA PRO A 221 24.04 -23.00 -6.50
C PRO A 221 22.75 -22.58 -5.79
N VAL A 222 21.91 -21.82 -6.50
CA VAL A 222 20.60 -21.39 -6.00
C VAL A 222 19.54 -22.37 -6.48
N TYR A 223 18.90 -23.05 -5.53
CA TYR A 223 17.90 -24.08 -5.83
C TYR A 223 16.48 -23.57 -5.82
N CYS A 224 16.20 -22.52 -5.04
CA CYS A 224 14.88 -21.91 -4.99
C CYS A 224 14.99 -20.40 -4.99
N VAL A 225 14.12 -19.76 -5.76
CA VAL A 225 13.91 -18.31 -5.76
C VAL A 225 12.41 -18.04 -5.71
N LYS A 226 12.00 -17.07 -4.89
CA LYS A 226 10.60 -16.65 -4.77
C LYS A 226 10.50 -15.15 -4.60
N PHE A 227 9.45 -14.56 -5.16
CA PHE A 227 9.06 -13.22 -4.75
C PHE A 227 8.43 -13.29 -3.36
N SER A 228 8.87 -12.41 -2.46
CA SER A 228 8.40 -12.35 -1.09
C SER A 228 7.60 -11.07 -0.86
N SER A 229 6.41 -11.24 -0.28
CA SER A 229 5.58 -10.13 0.19
C SER A 229 5.94 -9.64 1.59
N TYR A 230 6.91 -10.28 2.26
CA TYR A 230 7.20 -10.08 3.68
C TYR A 230 7.59 -8.64 4.04
N TYR A 231 8.39 -7.99 3.19
CA TYR A 231 8.85 -6.62 3.42
C TYR A 231 7.89 -5.53 2.91
N HIS A 232 6.69 -5.88 2.43
CA HIS A 232 5.69 -4.88 2.03
C HIS A 232 5.12 -4.06 3.19
N ASN A 233 5.24 -4.54 4.44
CA ASN A 233 4.49 -3.97 5.58
C ASN A 233 5.33 -3.28 6.66
N PHE A 234 6.67 -3.32 6.61
CA PHE A 234 7.50 -2.90 7.77
C PHE A 234 8.06 -1.46 7.69
N HIS A 235 8.08 -0.84 6.51
CA HIS A 235 8.52 0.55 6.34
C HIS A 235 7.41 1.32 5.64
N GLY A 236 6.62 2.07 6.42
CA GLY A 236 5.34 2.68 6.06
C GLY A 236 5.29 3.68 4.89
N PHE A 237 6.24 3.68 3.95
CA PHE A 237 6.23 4.55 2.76
C PHE A 237 6.85 3.95 1.48
N SER A 238 7.12 2.64 1.37
CA SER A 238 7.51 2.07 0.06
C SER A 238 7.24 0.58 -0.08
N HIS A 239 6.44 0.24 -1.09
CA HIS A 239 6.32 -1.11 -1.63
C HIS A 239 7.64 -1.52 -2.30
N ARG A 240 8.64 -1.98 -1.52
CA ARG A 240 9.89 -2.51 -2.09
C ARG A 240 9.69 -3.99 -2.42
N PRO A 241 9.68 -4.39 -3.70
CA PRO A 241 9.61 -5.79 -4.05
C PRO A 241 10.89 -6.49 -3.58
N THR A 242 10.71 -7.66 -2.98
CA THR A 242 11.80 -8.44 -2.39
C THR A 242 11.81 -9.84 -3.00
N VAL A 243 13.00 -10.37 -3.26
CA VAL A 243 13.21 -11.74 -3.69
C VAL A 243 13.86 -12.50 -2.54
N CYS A 244 13.35 -13.68 -2.20
CA CYS A 244 14.04 -14.61 -1.31
C CYS A 244 14.63 -15.77 -2.10
N SER A 245 15.77 -16.27 -1.62
CA SER A 245 16.47 -17.37 -2.28
C SER A 245 17.03 -18.35 -1.27
N SER A 246 17.01 -19.64 -1.61
CA SER A 246 17.75 -20.68 -0.87
C SER A 246 18.86 -21.25 -1.75
N SER A 247 20.03 -21.45 -1.13
CA SER A 247 21.24 -21.92 -1.79
C SER A 247 21.82 -23.14 -1.08
N ASN A 248 22.63 -23.91 -1.82
CA ASN A 248 23.42 -25.01 -1.27
C ASN A 248 24.50 -24.58 -0.26
N ASP A 249 24.67 -23.27 -0.03
CA ASP A 249 25.55 -22.74 1.03
C ASP A 249 24.88 -22.73 2.41
N GLN A 250 23.72 -23.38 2.55
CA GLN A 250 22.93 -23.51 3.77
C GLN A 250 22.33 -22.16 4.24
N THR A 251 22.25 -21.16 3.36
CA THR A 251 21.67 -19.86 3.68
C THR A 251 20.37 -19.59 2.93
N ILE A 252 19.53 -18.77 3.55
CA ILE A 252 18.39 -18.11 2.92
C ILE A 252 18.69 -16.61 2.91
N ARG A 253 18.61 -15.99 1.74
CA ARG A 253 18.89 -14.56 1.58
C ARG A 253 17.66 -13.83 1.04
N PHE A 254 17.49 -12.59 1.50
CA PHE A 254 16.51 -11.66 0.97
C PHE A 254 17.22 -10.57 0.20
N TRP A 255 16.70 -10.25 -0.96
CA TRP A 255 17.26 -9.30 -1.92
C TRP A 255 16.21 -8.24 -2.21
N ASP A 256 16.52 -6.99 -1.90
CA ASP A 256 15.69 -5.88 -2.33
C ASP A 256 16.09 -5.46 -3.75
N PHE A 257 15.12 -4.97 -4.51
CA PHE A 257 15.42 -4.24 -5.72
C PHE A 257 14.53 -3.02 -5.85
N GLU A 258 15.13 -1.95 -6.38
CA GLU A 258 14.38 -0.78 -6.78
C GLU A 258 13.81 -1.07 -8.16
N THR A 259 12.48 -1.10 -8.25
CA THR A 259 11.79 -0.95 -9.53
C THR A 259 12.03 0.49 -9.97
N SER A 260 12.65 0.66 -11.14
CA SER A 260 13.12 1.96 -11.63
C SER A 260 11.99 2.94 -12.01
N LYS A 261 10.75 2.72 -11.57
CA LYS A 261 9.66 3.69 -11.64
C LYS A 261 9.46 4.30 -10.26
N LYS A 262 10.34 5.25 -9.89
CA LYS A 262 9.92 6.31 -8.99
C LYS A 262 8.82 7.07 -9.74
N PHE A 263 7.60 7.02 -9.24
CA PHE A 263 6.54 7.92 -9.70
C PHE A 263 7.08 9.34 -9.63
N GLN A 264 7.21 9.97 -10.80
CA GLN A 264 7.53 11.38 -10.96
C GLN A 264 6.22 12.15 -11.06
#